data_AF-A0A6G4W7Y1-F1
#
_entry.id   AF-A0A6G4W7Y1-F1
#
_cell.length_a   1.000
_cell.length_b   1.000
_cell.length_c   1.000
_cell.angle_alpha   90.00
_cell.angle_beta   90.00
_cell.angle_gamma   90.00
#
_symmetry.space_group_name_H-M   'P 1'
#
loop_
_entity.id
_entity.type
_entity.pdbx_description
1 polymer ?
#
loop_
_entity_poly.entity_id
_entity_poly.type
_entity_poly.pdbx_seq_one_letter_code
_entity_poly.pdbx_strand_id
1 'polypeptide(L)'
;MTTDISVEILFAGRLLLGGAFVFAGIRNILNAPLLTQLISARGVPQARLMLWLGIALQIAAGALLIAGIWTALAAAGLILFLLVATPMFHNFWDHQGLERAAKINGVVGNVALIGGFLVVVAGAQ
;
A
#
# COMPACT_ATOMS: atom_id res chain seq x y z
N MET A 1 -23.79 15.38 20.11
CA MET A 1 -24.17 15.61 18.69
C MET A 1 -22.96 15.69 17.74
N THR A 2 -21.73 15.89 18.23
CA THR A 2 -20.49 15.85 17.42
C THR A 2 -19.93 14.44 17.18
N THR A 3 -20.50 13.41 17.81
CA THR A 3 -20.00 12.03 17.79
C THR A 3 -20.24 11.31 16.47
N ASP A 4 -21.34 11.56 15.78
CA ASP A 4 -21.69 10.81 14.56
C ASP A 4 -20.78 11.17 13.39
N ILE A 5 -20.59 12.48 13.14
CA ILE A 5 -19.75 12.96 12.03
C ILE A 5 -18.29 12.50 12.19
N SER A 6 -17.74 12.51 13.41
CA SER A 6 -16.37 12.04 13.64
C SER A 6 -16.21 10.56 13.33
N VAL A 7 -17.17 9.72 13.72
CA VAL A 7 -17.15 8.28 13.45
C VAL A 7 -17.28 8.02 11.94
N GLU A 8 -18.17 8.74 11.26
CA GLU A 8 -18.35 8.66 9.81
C GLU A 8 -17.07 9.06 9.06
N ILE A 9 -16.41 10.16 9.46
CA ILE A 9 -15.14 10.60 8.87
C ILE A 9 -14.04 9.58 9.09
N LEU A 10 -13.93 9.01 10.31
CA LEU A 10 -12.95 7.96 10.60
C LEU A 10 -13.20 6.69 9.78
N PHE A 11 -14.47 6.31 9.60
CA PHE A 11 -14.82 5.21 8.70
C PHE A 11 -14.45 5.52 7.26
N ALA A 12 -14.79 6.71 6.74
CA ALA A 12 -14.45 7.13 5.39
C ALA A 12 -12.92 7.13 5.16
N GLY A 13 -12.13 7.64 6.10
CA GLY A 13 -10.67 7.61 6.03
C GLY A 13 -10.10 6.19 5.95
N ARG A 14 -10.59 5.28 6.80
CA ARG A 14 -10.20 3.86 6.76
C ARG A 14 -10.66 3.17 5.47
N LEU A 15 -11.85 3.50 4.98
CA LEU A 15 -12.40 2.97 3.74
C LEU A 15 -11.54 3.37 2.55
N LEU A 16 -11.14 4.64 2.46
CA LEU A 16 -10.30 5.15 1.37
C LEU A 16 -8.89 4.56 1.43
N LEU A 17 -8.24 4.61 2.61
CA LEU A 17 -6.90 4.09 2.78
C LEU A 17 -6.84 2.58 2.59
N GLY A 18 -7.69 1.82 3.27
CA GLY A 18 -7.72 0.36 3.15
C GLY A 18 -8.25 -0.10 1.78
N GLY A 19 -9.28 0.57 1.26
CA GLY A 19 -9.89 0.25 -0.02
C GLY A 19 -8.94 0.41 -1.19
N ALA A 20 -8.08 1.43 -1.18
CA ALA A 20 -7.03 1.59 -2.19
C ALA A 20 -6.10 0.37 -2.24
N PHE A 21 -5.78 -0.25 -1.09
CA PHE A 21 -4.90 -1.42 -1.01
C PHE A 21 -5.61 -2.73 -1.36
N VAL A 22 -6.87 -2.89 -0.96
CA VAL A 22 -7.70 -4.04 -1.42
C VAL A 22 -7.81 -4.02 -2.94
N PHE A 23 -8.14 -2.86 -3.52
CA PHE A 23 -8.20 -2.68 -4.97
C PHE A 23 -6.84 -2.95 -5.63
N ALA A 24 -5.75 -2.40 -5.09
CA ALA A 24 -4.41 -2.63 -5.61
C ALA A 24 -4.02 -4.12 -5.57
N GLY A 25 -4.35 -4.82 -4.48
CA GLY A 25 -4.10 -6.26 -4.35
C GLY A 25 -4.87 -7.08 -5.39
N ILE A 26 -6.16 -6.82 -5.59
CA ILE A 26 -6.97 -7.48 -6.62
C ILE A 26 -6.39 -7.20 -8.02
N ARG A 27 -6.04 -5.94 -8.32
CA ARG A 27 -5.39 -5.58 -9.58
C ARG A 27 -4.07 -6.31 -9.76
N ASN A 28 -3.29 -6.48 -8.69
CA ASN A 28 -2.00 -7.16 -8.72
C ASN A 28 -2.14 -8.67 -8.97
N ILE A 29 -3.23 -9.32 -8.53
CA ILE A 29 -3.56 -10.71 -8.88
C ILE A 29 -3.71 -10.86 -10.40
N LEU A 30 -4.47 -9.95 -11.02
CA LEU A 30 -4.69 -9.96 -12.48
C LEU A 30 -3.39 -9.71 -13.27
N ASN A 31 -2.46 -8.96 -12.69
CA ASN A 31 -1.17 -8.62 -13.30
C ASN A 31 -0.02 -9.50 -12.79
N ALA A 32 -0.31 -10.60 -12.09
CA ALA A 32 0.72 -11.39 -11.40
C ALA A 32 1.86 -11.90 -12.31
N PRO A 33 1.62 -12.35 -13.57
CA PRO A 33 2.70 -12.75 -14.47
C PRO A 33 3.69 -11.62 -14.76
N LEU A 34 3.19 -10.43 -15.09
CA LEU A 34 4.00 -9.25 -15.37
C LEU A 34 4.78 -8.80 -14.13
N LEU A 35 4.10 -8.69 -12.99
CA LEU A 35 4.73 -8.27 -11.73
C LEU A 35 5.81 -9.26 -11.29
N THR A 36 5.59 -10.56 -11.47
CA THR A 36 6.61 -11.58 -11.16
C THR A 36 7.87 -11.37 -12.00
N GLN A 37 7.73 -11.08 -13.30
CA GLN A 37 8.87 -10.80 -14.17
C GLN A 37 9.63 -9.54 -13.74
N LEU A 38 8.91 -8.46 -13.41
CA LEU A 38 9.51 -7.21 -12.93
C LEU A 38 10.27 -7.41 -11.61
N ILE A 39 9.70 -8.17 -10.68
CA ILE A 39 10.34 -8.48 -9.39
C ILE A 39 11.58 -9.37 -9.60
N SER A 40 11.50 -10.39 -10.46
CA SER A 40 12.65 -11.23 -10.82
C SER A 40 13.78 -10.42 -11.46
N ALA A 41 13.45 -9.45 -12.31
CA ALA A 41 14.43 -8.57 -12.95
C ALA A 41 15.19 -7.69 -11.93
N ARG A 42 14.65 -7.51 -10.71
CA ARG A 42 15.33 -6.86 -9.59
C ARG A 42 16.24 -7.77 -8.77
N GLY A 43 16.39 -9.04 -9.17
CA GLY A 43 17.21 -10.01 -8.46
C GLY A 43 16.59 -10.50 -7.15
N VAL A 44 15.28 -10.27 -6.93
CA VAL A 44 14.59 -10.73 -5.73
C VAL A 44 14.47 -12.26 -5.76
N PRO A 45 15.04 -12.99 -4.78
CA PRO A 45 14.88 -14.42 -4.69
C PRO A 45 13.40 -14.80 -4.54
N GLN A 46 12.99 -15.89 -5.18
CA GLN A 46 11.61 -16.39 -5.08
C GLN A 46 10.55 -15.32 -5.41
N ALA A 47 10.77 -14.52 -6.46
CA ALA A 47 9.92 -13.39 -6.87
C ALA A 47 8.42 -13.67 -6.85
N ARG A 48 7.99 -14.85 -7.32
CA ARG A 48 6.58 -15.25 -7.30
C ARG A 48 6.03 -15.35 -5.87
N LEU A 49 6.77 -15.95 -4.94
CA LEU A 49 6.36 -16.05 -3.53
C LEU A 49 6.28 -14.65 -2.90
N MET A 50 7.29 -13.81 -3.11
CA MET A 50 7.33 -12.44 -2.60
C MET A 50 6.14 -11.61 -3.11
N LEU A 51 5.79 -11.75 -4.39
CA LEU A 51 4.61 -11.12 -4.97
C LEU A 51 3.33 -11.54 -4.24
N TRP A 52 3.11 -12.84 -4.07
CA TRP A 52 1.89 -13.35 -3.44
C TRP A 52 1.79 -12.96 -1.96
N LEU A 53 2.92 -12.91 -1.24
CA LEU A 53 2.97 -12.36 0.13
C LEU A 53 2.58 -10.88 0.15
N GLY A 54 3.10 -10.09 -0.80
CA GLY A 54 2.72 -8.69 -0.96
C GLY A 54 1.23 -8.51 -1.23
N ILE A 55 0.67 -9.26 -2.19
CA ILE A 55 -0.77 -9.24 -2.52
C ILE A 55 -1.61 -9.61 -1.30
N ALA A 56 -1.26 -10.70 -0.61
CA ALA A 56 -1.99 -11.16 0.57
C ALA A 56 -1.98 -10.09 1.67
N LEU A 57 -0.83 -9.46 1.92
CA LEU A 57 -0.69 -8.37 2.88
C LEU A 57 -1.55 -7.16 2.50
N GLN A 58 -1.51 -6.72 1.23
CA GLN A 58 -2.33 -5.58 0.77
C GLN A 58 -3.82 -5.81 1.00
N ILE A 59 -4.33 -6.99 0.63
CA ILE A 59 -5.76 -7.32 0.73
C ILE A 59 -6.15 -7.51 2.19
N ALA A 60 -5.40 -8.31 2.96
CA ALA A 60 -5.74 -8.61 4.34
C ALA A 60 -5.66 -7.37 5.22
N ALA A 61 -4.55 -6.62 5.16
CA ALA A 61 -4.40 -5.41 5.96
C ALA A 61 -5.36 -4.30 5.50
N GLY A 62 -5.59 -4.16 4.19
CA GLY A 62 -6.61 -3.26 3.66
C GLY A 62 -8.01 -3.58 4.20
N ALA A 63 -8.42 -4.85 4.17
CA ALA A 63 -9.72 -5.29 4.67
C ALA A 63 -9.86 -5.10 6.20
N LEU A 64 -8.83 -5.45 6.97
CA LEU A 64 -8.79 -5.23 8.42
C LEU A 64 -8.94 -3.74 8.75
N LEU A 65 -8.26 -2.87 8.01
CA LEU A 65 -8.34 -1.43 8.19
C LEU A 65 -9.76 -0.90 7.92
N ILE A 66 -10.40 -1.32 6.83
CA ILE A 66 -11.79 -0.96 6.50
C ILE A 66 -12.75 -1.43 7.60
N ALA A 67 -12.59 -2.68 8.06
CA ALA A 67 -13.42 -3.26 9.11
C ALA A 67 -13.19 -2.63 10.50
N GLY A 68 -12.13 -1.81 10.65
CA GLY A 68 -11.77 -1.22 11.93
C GLY A 68 -11.18 -2.21 12.93
N ILE A 69 -10.67 -3.35 12.47
CA ILE A 69 -10.09 -4.40 13.31
C ILE A 69 -8.57 -4.31 13.26
N TRP A 70 -7.92 -4.30 14.43
CA TRP A 70 -6.45 -4.22 14.56
C TRP A 70 -5.82 -3.12 13.68
N THR A 71 -6.44 -1.94 13.65
CA THR A 71 -6.11 -0.86 12.71
C THR A 71 -4.65 -0.43 12.76
N ALA A 72 -4.04 -0.39 13.95
CA ALA A 72 -2.61 -0.09 14.10
C ALA A 72 -1.72 -1.13 13.40
N LEU A 73 -1.99 -2.42 13.62
CA LEU A 73 -1.22 -3.51 13.01
C LEU A 73 -1.43 -3.57 11.49
N ALA A 74 -2.67 -3.38 11.04
CA ALA A 74 -3.00 -3.31 9.63
C ALA A 74 -2.25 -2.16 8.93
N ALA A 75 -2.31 -0.95 9.51
CA ALA A 75 -1.61 0.22 8.99
C ALA A 75 -0.09 0.03 9.00
N ALA A 76 0.49 -0.52 10.06
CA ALA A 76 1.92 -0.83 10.14
C ALA A 76 2.35 -1.84 9.05
N GLY A 77 1.54 -2.86 8.79
CA GLY A 77 1.77 -3.81 7.70
C GLY A 77 1.77 -3.13 6.32
N LEU A 78 0.84 -2.21 6.08
CA LEU A 78 0.78 -1.45 4.82
C LEU A 78 1.95 -0.46 4.68
N ILE A 79 2.42 0.14 5.78
CA ILE A 79 3.65 0.94 5.79
C ILE A 79 4.84 0.08 5.37
N LEU A 80 5.02 -1.09 5.99
CA LEU A 80 6.11 -2.00 5.64
C LEU A 80 6.04 -2.41 4.16
N PHE A 81 4.84 -2.74 3.66
CA PHE A 81 4.62 -3.02 2.24
C PHE A 81 5.10 -1.84 1.37
N LEU A 82 4.71 -0.61 1.70
CA LEU A 82 5.11 0.57 0.92
C LEU A 82 6.62 0.79 0.96
N LEU A 83 7.27 0.62 2.11
CA LEU A 83 8.73 0.77 2.24
C LEU A 83 9.49 -0.22 1.35
N VAL A 84 8.98 -1.44 1.17
CA VAL A 84 9.59 -2.45 0.30
C VAL A 84 9.22 -2.24 -1.17
N ALA A 85 7.95 -1.99 -1.47
CA ALA A 85 7.45 -1.87 -2.84
C ALA A 85 7.93 -0.59 -3.54
N THR A 86 8.08 0.51 -2.81
CA THR A 86 8.46 1.81 -3.38
C THR A 86 9.81 1.77 -4.10
N PRO A 87 10.94 1.37 -3.49
CA PRO A 87 12.22 1.27 -4.20
C PRO A 87 12.20 0.22 -5.33
N MET A 88 11.34 -0.80 -5.19
CA MET A 88 11.21 -1.87 -6.19
C MET A 88 10.47 -1.42 -7.45
N PHE A 89 9.46 -0.54 -7.36
CA PHE A 89 8.64 -0.14 -8.51
C PHE A 89 8.82 1.33 -8.92
N HIS A 90 9.35 2.16 -8.02
CA HIS A 90 9.55 3.60 -8.18
C HIS A 90 11.02 4.03 -8.03
N ASN A 91 11.97 3.22 -8.50
CA ASN A 91 13.41 3.54 -8.63
C ASN A 91 13.67 4.66 -9.65
N PHE A 92 13.28 5.88 -9.32
CA PHE A 92 13.43 7.03 -10.21
C PHE A 92 14.89 7.33 -10.58
N TRP A 93 15.86 6.86 -9.79
CA TRP A 93 17.29 7.07 -10.03
C TRP A 93 17.82 6.35 -11.29
N ASP A 94 17.12 5.31 -11.76
CA ASP A 94 17.51 4.55 -12.95
C ASP A 94 16.81 5.01 -14.24
N HIS A 95 16.01 6.08 -14.18
CA HIS A 95 15.16 6.53 -15.29
C HIS A 95 15.39 8.01 -15.62
N GLN A 96 14.98 8.46 -16.80
CA GLN A 96 15.06 9.86 -17.24
C GLN A 96 13.75 10.33 -17.88
N GLY A 97 13.61 11.64 -18.10
CA GLY A 97 12.46 12.23 -18.79
C GLY A 97 11.12 11.97 -18.09
N LEU A 98 10.08 11.71 -18.90
CA LEU A 98 8.70 11.50 -18.42
C LEU A 98 8.58 10.28 -17.49
N GLU A 99 9.36 9.22 -17.74
CA GLU A 99 9.33 8.03 -16.90
C GLU A 99 9.86 8.33 -15.50
N ARG A 100 10.98 9.06 -15.39
CA ARG A 100 11.50 9.50 -14.09
C ARG A 100 10.47 10.32 -13.31
N ALA A 101 9.78 11.24 -13.97
CA ALA A 101 8.74 12.05 -13.35
C ALA A 101 7.58 11.17 -12.82
N ALA A 102 7.13 10.18 -13.59
CA ALA A 102 6.11 9.23 -13.14
C ALA A 102 6.56 8.40 -11.93
N LYS A 103 7.83 7.98 -11.88
CA LYS A 103 8.40 7.27 -10.73
C LYS A 103 8.46 8.15 -9.49
N ILE A 104 8.89 9.41 -9.62
CA ILE A 104 8.90 10.39 -8.52
C ILE A 104 7.49 10.59 -7.96
N ASN A 105 6.48 10.75 -8.82
CA ASN A 105 5.09 10.89 -8.38
C ASN A 105 4.61 9.67 -7.59
N GLY A 106 5.03 8.46 -7.99
CA GLY A 106 4.79 7.24 -7.23
C GLY A 106 5.44 7.23 -5.85
N VAL A 107 6.69 7.68 -5.73
CA VAL A 107 7.36 7.84 -4.42
C VAL A 107 6.60 8.82 -3.54
N VAL A 108 6.27 10.01 -4.04
CA VAL A 108 5.56 11.04 -3.28
C VAL A 108 4.18 10.54 -2.84
N GLY A 109 3.45 9.86 -3.73
CA GLY A 109 2.16 9.23 -3.41
C GLY A 109 2.28 8.20 -2.28
N ASN A 110 3.30 7.35 -2.33
CA ASN A 110 3.53 6.37 -1.27
C ASN A 110 3.96 7.02 0.05
N VAL A 111 4.74 8.10 0.02
CA VAL A 111 5.07 8.88 1.23
C VAL A 111 3.80 9.48 1.86
N ALA A 112 2.91 10.04 1.05
CA ALA A 112 1.64 10.56 1.54
C ALA A 112 0.76 9.46 2.16
N LEU A 113 0.70 8.27 1.55
CA LEU A 113 -0.01 7.11 2.11
C LEU A 113 0.61 6.65 3.44
N ILE A 114 1.94 6.59 3.54
CA ILE A 114 2.63 6.30 4.81
C ILE A 114 2.23 7.32 5.88
N GLY A 115 2.21 8.61 5.55
CA GLY A 115 1.74 9.66 6.46
C GLY A 115 0.30 9.42 6.94
N GLY A 116 -0.62 9.07 6.03
CA GLY A 116 -1.99 8.71 6.38
C GLY A 116 -2.07 7.50 7.33
N PHE A 117 -1.28 6.46 7.09
CA PHE A 117 -1.21 5.30 7.96
C PHE A 117 -0.60 5.62 9.34
N LEU A 118 0.40 6.50 9.42
CA LEU A 118 0.97 6.93 10.71
C LEU A 118 -0.08 7.65 11.57
N VAL A 119 -0.95 8.47 10.96
CA VAL A 119 -2.08 9.08 11.67
C VAL A 119 -3.07 8.04 12.17
N VAL A 120 -3.35 7.00 11.38
CA VAL A 120 -4.19 5.86 11.83
C VAL A 120 -3.56 5.14 13.02
N VAL A 121 -2.25 4.86 12.96
CA VAL A 121 -1.53 4.20 14.06
C VAL A 121 -1.59 5.03 15.33
N ALA A 122 -1.37 6.35 15.22
CA ALA A 122 -1.42 7.26 16.37
C ALA A 122 -2.83 7.36 16.99
N GLY A 123 -3.88 7.22 16.18
CA GLY A 123 -5.28 7.29 16.62
C GLY A 123 -5.89 5.95 17.05
N ALA A 124 -5.17 4.84 16.93
CA ALA A 124 -5.65 3.53 17.36
C ALA A 124 -5.54 3.42 18.90
N GLN A 125 -6.68 3.30 19.56
CA GLN A 125 -6.80 3.03 21.00
C GLN A 125 -7.04 1.54 21.25
#